data_AF-A0A2M6XU73-F1
#
_entry.id   AF-A0A2M6XU73-F1
#
_cell.length_a   1.000
_cell.length_b   1.000
_cell.length_c   1.000
_cell.angle_alpha   90.00
_cell.angle_beta   90.00
_cell.angle_gamma   90.00
#
_symmetry.space_group_name_H-M   'P 1'
#
loop_
_entity.id
_entity.type
_entity.pdbx_description
1 polymer ?
#
loop_
_entity_poly.entity_id
_entity_poly.type
_entity_poly.pdbx_seq_one_letter_code
_entity_poly.pdbx_strand_id
1 'polypeptide(L)'
;MKKNFQKWHNKKAKIDEIIKRPFFHEREIWFCHLGANIGFEQDGSGEEFLRPLIIIRKFNNEVFWAVPLTKTEKKTQFYFHFSFGSEASVAILSQIRLIDGRRLSYKIGDMTESDFLRIKKT
;
A
#
# COMPACT_ATOMS: atom_id res chain seq x y z
N MET A 1 11.85 18.78 3.44
CA MET A 1 10.58 19.25 4.04
C MET A 1 10.40 18.55 5.39
N LYS A 2 10.02 19.28 6.45
CA LYS A 2 9.89 18.69 7.80
C LYS A 2 8.62 17.82 7.85
N LYS A 3 8.75 16.52 8.13
CA LYS A 3 7.59 15.63 8.31
C LYS A 3 6.84 16.02 9.58
N ASN A 4 5.51 16.03 9.52
CA ASN A 4 4.67 16.30 10.70
C ASN A 4 4.17 14.98 11.30
N PHE A 5 4.99 14.39 12.17
CA PHE A 5 4.65 13.16 12.88
C PHE A 5 3.44 13.31 13.81
N GLN A 6 3.20 14.50 14.37
CA GLN A 6 2.05 14.74 15.25
C GLN A 6 0.73 14.65 14.48
N LYS A 7 0.66 15.20 13.27
CA LYS A 7 -0.52 15.08 12.40
C LYS A 7 -0.80 13.60 12.08
N TRP A 8 0.25 12.83 11.78
CA TRP A 8 0.10 11.39 11.56
C TRP A 8 -0.36 10.65 12.83
N HIS A 9 0.22 10.96 13.99
CA HIS A 9 -0.17 10.34 15.26
C HIS A 9 -1.66 10.52 15.54
N ASN A 10 -2.17 11.75 15.42
CA ASN A 10 -3.59 12.04 15.63
C ASN A 10 -4.48 11.27 14.63
N LYS A 11 -4.04 11.11 13.38
CA LYS A 11 -4.77 10.32 12.39
C LYS A 11 -4.73 8.83 12.69
N LYS A 12 -3.57 8.31 13.11
CA LYS A 12 -3.37 6.90 13.47
C LYS A 12 -4.28 6.49 14.63
N ALA A 13 -4.45 7.36 15.64
CA ALA A 13 -5.38 7.11 16.76
C ALA A 13 -6.82 6.90 16.25
N LYS A 14 -7.31 7.77 15.37
CA LYS A 14 -8.65 7.63 14.76
C LYS A 14 -8.81 6.35 13.91
N ILE A 15 -7.75 5.94 13.22
CA ILE A 15 -7.75 4.69 12.43
C ILE A 15 -7.83 3.47 13.35
N ASP A 16 -7.21 3.52 14.52
CA ASP A 16 -7.22 2.41 15.47
C ASP A 16 -8.60 2.16 16.08
N GLU A 17 -9.40 3.22 16.22
CA GLU A 17 -10.80 3.16 16.67
C GLU A 17 -11.75 2.47 15.67
N ILE A 18 -11.30 2.16 14.44
CA ILE A 18 -12.13 1.50 13.43
C ILE A 18 -12.43 0.06 13.87
N ILE A 19 -13.68 -0.17 14.28
CA ILE A 19 -14.14 -1.51 14.72
C ILE A 19 -14.34 -2.44 13.53
N LYS A 20 -15.02 -1.97 12.48
CA LYS A 20 -15.33 -2.78 11.30
C LYS A 20 -14.26 -2.61 10.24
N ARG A 21 -13.50 -3.68 10.02
CA ARG A 21 -12.49 -3.73 8.95
C ARG A 21 -13.14 -4.01 7.60
N PRO A 22 -12.63 -3.42 6.50
CA PRO A 22 -13.00 -3.83 5.17
C PRO A 22 -12.63 -5.30 4.93
N PHE A 23 -13.44 -6.01 4.15
CA PHE A 23 -13.01 -7.28 3.57
C PHE A 23 -12.02 -7.00 2.45
N PHE A 24 -10.95 -7.78 2.41
CA PHE A 24 -9.91 -7.66 1.42
C PHE A 24 -9.42 -9.03 0.93
N HIS A 25 -8.89 -9.02 -0.29
CA HIS A 25 -8.35 -10.19 -0.98
C HIS A 25 -6.99 -9.90 -1.58
N GLU A 26 -6.26 -10.97 -1.88
CA GLU A 26 -5.06 -10.88 -2.71
C GLU A 26 -5.39 -10.32 -4.09
N ARG A 27 -4.42 -9.67 -4.74
CA ARG A 27 -4.54 -8.93 -6.02
C ARG A 27 -5.24 -7.59 -5.93
N GLU A 28 -5.97 -7.32 -4.86
CA GLU A 28 -6.66 -6.03 -4.74
C GLU A 28 -5.67 -4.89 -4.52
N ILE A 29 -5.95 -3.76 -5.16
CA ILE A 29 -5.21 -2.52 -5.01
C ILE A 29 -6.07 -1.55 -4.22
N TRP A 30 -5.50 -1.05 -3.13
CA TRP A 30 -6.17 -0.18 -2.18
C TRP A 30 -5.34 1.07 -1.89
N PHE A 31 -6.01 2.21 -1.71
CA PHE A 31 -5.39 3.30 -0.97
C PHE A 31 -5.42 2.97 0.52
N CYS A 32 -4.24 3.08 1.15
CA CYS A 32 -4.03 2.73 2.54
C CYS A 32 -3.38 3.89 3.30
N HIS A 33 -3.77 4.07 4.55
CA HIS A 33 -3.13 5.00 5.49
C HIS A 33 -1.74 4.48 5.88
N LEU A 34 -0.74 4.78 5.05
CA LEU A 34 0.65 4.32 5.20
C LEU A 34 1.44 5.18 6.20
N GLY A 35 0.97 6.41 6.44
CA GLY A 35 1.51 7.29 7.48
C GLY A 35 2.75 8.08 7.09
N ALA A 36 3.25 8.85 8.05
CA ALA A 36 4.56 9.47 7.98
C ALA A 36 5.57 8.57 8.70
N ASN A 37 6.55 8.08 7.96
CA ASN A 37 7.54 7.09 8.39
C ASN A 37 8.94 7.72 8.52
N ILE A 38 9.89 6.98 9.09
CA ILE A 38 11.25 7.47 9.34
C ILE A 38 12.17 7.19 8.15
N GLY A 39 13.18 8.04 7.98
CA GLY A 39 14.21 7.87 6.95
C GLY A 39 13.63 7.64 5.55
N PHE A 40 14.00 6.51 4.94
CA PHE A 40 13.69 6.12 3.56
C PHE A 40 12.49 5.18 3.43
N GLU A 41 11.78 4.90 4.52
CA GLU A 41 10.54 4.14 4.45
C GLU A 41 9.50 4.89 3.62
N GLN A 42 8.73 4.14 2.83
CA GLN A 42 7.73 4.74 1.96
C GLN A 42 6.62 5.39 2.77
N ASP A 43 6.43 6.70 2.58
CA ASP A 43 5.37 7.49 3.22
C ASP A 43 4.05 7.44 2.45
N GLY A 44 2.96 7.66 3.16
CA GLY A 44 1.71 8.11 2.58
C GLY A 44 1.75 9.59 2.17
N SER A 45 0.87 9.98 1.26
CA SER A 45 0.78 11.33 0.70
C SER A 45 -0.51 12.04 1.14
N GLY A 46 -0.52 13.37 1.05
CA GLY A 46 -1.69 14.19 1.35
C GLY A 46 -2.03 14.26 2.84
N GLU A 47 -3.19 14.81 3.15
CA GLU A 47 -3.62 15.01 4.55
C GLU A 47 -3.96 13.71 5.27
N GLU A 48 -4.37 12.72 4.49
CA GLU A 48 -4.83 11.41 4.95
C GLU A 48 -3.70 10.37 5.00
N PHE A 49 -2.47 10.76 4.61
CA PHE A 49 -1.30 9.89 4.54
C PHE A 49 -1.57 8.61 3.73
N LEU A 50 -2.21 8.79 2.57
CA LEU A 50 -2.66 7.69 1.72
C LEU A 50 -1.59 7.31 0.70
N ARG A 51 -1.42 6.01 0.49
CA ARG A 51 -0.63 5.48 -0.64
C ARG A 51 -1.35 4.27 -1.23
N PRO A 52 -1.42 4.17 -2.56
CA PRO A 52 -1.90 2.95 -3.19
C PRO A 52 -0.92 1.81 -2.93
N LEU A 53 -1.45 0.61 -2.66
CA LEU A 53 -0.69 -0.60 -2.45
C LEU A 53 -1.41 -1.81 -3.04
N ILE A 54 -0.64 -2.85 -3.38
CA ILE A 54 -1.14 -4.13 -3.86
C ILE A 54 -1.09 -5.16 -2.73
N ILE A 55 -2.18 -5.86 -2.46
CA ILE A 55 -2.23 -6.96 -1.48
C ILE A 55 -1.61 -8.21 -2.10
N ILE A 56 -0.47 -8.64 -1.55
CA ILE A 56 0.31 -9.78 -2.06
C ILE A 56 -0.05 -11.07 -1.34
N ARG A 57 -0.29 -11.01 -0.04
CA ARG A 57 -0.61 -12.18 0.77
C ARG A 57 -1.60 -11.85 1.87
N LYS A 58 -2.73 -12.56 1.90
CA LYS A 58 -3.69 -12.50 3.01
C LYS A 58 -3.32 -13.54 4.06
N PHE A 59 -3.23 -13.14 5.32
CA PHE A 59 -2.99 -14.08 6.42
C PHE A 59 -4.27 -14.46 7.15
N ASN A 60 -5.14 -13.47 7.37
CA ASN A 60 -6.48 -13.65 7.94
C ASN A 60 -7.37 -12.45 7.52
N ASN A 61 -8.52 -12.28 8.17
CA ASN A 61 -9.44 -11.17 7.87
C ASN A 61 -9.00 -9.81 8.45
N GLU A 62 -7.85 -9.75 9.12
CA GLU A 62 -7.36 -8.56 9.83
C GLU A 62 -6.03 -8.05 9.28
N VAL A 63 -5.11 -8.93 8.85
CA VAL A 63 -3.77 -8.53 8.41
C VAL A 63 -3.34 -9.19 7.10
N PHE A 64 -2.52 -8.44 6.35
CA PHE A 64 -1.99 -8.86 5.05
C PHE A 64 -0.60 -8.25 4.79
N TRP A 65 0.14 -8.86 3.87
CA TRP A 65 1.29 -8.22 3.24
C TRP A 65 0.86 -7.44 2.02
N ALA A 66 1.41 -6.23 1.90
CA ALA A 66 1.25 -5.42 0.72
C ALA A 66 2.52 -4.70 0.31
N VAL A 67 2.59 -4.40 -0.98
CA VAL A 67 3.69 -3.66 -1.60
C VAL A 67 3.16 -2.28 -2.00
N PRO A 68 3.77 -1.18 -1.52
CA PRO A 68 3.40 0.17 -1.91
C PRO A 68 3.66 0.44 -3.40
N LEU A 69 2.78 1.24 -4.01
CA LEU A 69 2.89 1.67 -5.39
C LEU A 69 3.43 3.10 -5.48
N THR A 70 4.05 3.41 -6.63
CA THR A 70 4.51 4.75 -6.99
C THR A 70 4.34 4.99 -8.50
N LYS A 71 4.27 6.27 -8.87
CA LYS A 71 4.36 6.71 -10.28
C LYS A 71 5.80 6.95 -10.74
N THR A 72 6.76 6.97 -9.81
CA THR A 72 8.17 7.18 -10.14
C THR A 72 8.77 5.90 -10.70
N GLU A 73 9.17 5.94 -11.96
CA GLU A 73 9.88 4.83 -12.59
C GLU A 73 11.34 4.78 -12.16
N LYS A 74 11.82 3.57 -11.81
CA LYS A 74 13.22 3.27 -11.60
C LYS A 74 13.54 1.90 -12.17
N LYS A 75 14.60 1.82 -12.98
CA LYS A 75 15.05 0.56 -13.60
C LYS A 75 15.99 -0.20 -12.66
N THR A 76 15.43 -0.79 -11.60
CA THR A 76 16.19 -1.65 -10.67
C THR A 76 15.37 -2.87 -10.29
N GLN A 77 16.02 -3.96 -9.86
CA GLN A 77 15.36 -5.22 -9.52
C GLN A 77 14.29 -5.11 -8.41
N PHE A 78 14.32 -4.05 -7.60
CA PHE A 78 13.37 -3.84 -6.50
C PHE A 78 12.10 -3.09 -6.93
N TYR A 79 11.93 -2.82 -8.23
CA TYR A 79 10.77 -2.12 -8.78
C TYR A 79 10.11 -3.01 -9.83
N PHE A 80 8.86 -3.35 -9.60
CA PHE A 80 8.06 -4.18 -10.49
C PHE A 80 7.09 -3.30 -11.27
N HIS A 81 7.23 -3.28 -12.60
CA HIS A 81 6.39 -2.51 -13.50
C HIS A 81 5.21 -3.34 -14.01
N PHE A 82 4.01 -2.75 -13.95
CA PHE A 82 2.78 -3.35 -14.45
C PHE A 82 1.80 -2.26 -14.92
N SER A 83 0.77 -2.68 -15.65
CA SER A 83 -0.28 -1.78 -16.13
C SER A 83 -1.47 -1.82 -15.18
N PHE A 84 -1.97 -0.65 -14.78
CA PHE A 84 -3.19 -0.52 -13.99
C PHE A 84 -4.14 0.45 -14.68
N GLY A 85 -5.17 -0.10 -15.33
CA GLY A 85 -6.00 0.67 -16.26
C GLY A 85 -5.17 1.13 -17.46
N SER A 86 -5.23 2.43 -17.79
CA SER A 86 -4.41 3.07 -18.82
C SER A 86 -3.08 3.63 -18.31
N GLU A 87 -2.81 3.55 -17.00
CA GLU A 87 -1.60 4.11 -16.40
C GLU A 87 -0.55 3.03 -16.11
N ALA A 88 0.72 3.37 -16.35
CA ALA A 88 1.84 2.60 -15.85
C ALA A 88 1.93 2.78 -14.33
N SER A 89 2.10 1.67 -13.60
CA SER A 89 2.24 1.66 -12.15
C SER A 89 3.45 0.83 -11.74
N VAL A 90 4.06 1.22 -10.62
CA VAL A 90 5.30 0.60 -10.16
C VAL A 90 5.17 0.17 -8.71
N ALA A 91 5.33 -1.13 -8.44
CA ALA A 91 5.39 -1.67 -7.09
C ALA A 91 6.82 -1.64 -6.56
N ILE A 92 7.02 -1.07 -5.37
CA ILE A 92 8.33 -0.93 -4.73
C ILE A 92 8.56 -2.14 -3.81
N LEU A 93 9.13 -3.22 -4.34
CA LEU A 93 9.25 -4.52 -3.67
C LEU A 93 9.99 -4.42 -2.32
N SER A 94 11.03 -3.59 -2.25
CA SER A 94 11.80 -3.36 -1.01
C SER A 94 11.00 -2.69 0.11
N GLN A 95 9.81 -2.17 -0.17
CA GLN A 95 8.94 -1.47 0.78
C GLN A 95 7.75 -2.32 1.23
N ILE A 96 7.78 -3.63 0.96
CA ILE A 96 6.79 -4.60 1.45
C ILE A 96 6.64 -4.49 2.97
N ARG A 97 5.40 -4.58 3.45
CA ARG A 97 5.12 -4.55 4.90
C ARG A 97 3.83 -5.25 5.26
N LEU A 98 3.73 -5.63 6.53
CA LEU A 98 2.50 -6.10 7.16
C LEU A 98 1.59 -4.91 7.49
N ILE A 99 0.31 -5.04 7.17
CA ILE A 99 -0.69 -3.99 7.33
C ILE A 99 -1.95 -4.57 7.96
N ASP A 100 -2.53 -3.84 8.92
CA ASP A 100 -3.87 -4.10 9.45
C ASP A 100 -4.95 -3.52 8.52
N GLY A 101 -6.01 -4.29 8.28
CA GLY A 101 -7.17 -3.96 7.47
C GLY A 101 -7.84 -2.65 7.85
N ARG A 102 -7.76 -2.18 9.10
CA ARG A 102 -8.21 -0.84 9.53
C ARG A 102 -7.58 0.28 8.71
N ARG A 103 -6.38 0.07 8.17
CA ARG A 103 -5.65 1.07 7.40
C ARG A 103 -6.12 1.16 5.95
N LEU A 104 -6.92 0.22 5.47
CA LEU A 104 -7.52 0.26 4.14
C LEU A 104 -8.58 1.36 4.10
N SER A 105 -8.43 2.31 3.17
CA SER A 105 -9.36 3.43 3.00
C SER A 105 -10.39 3.11 1.92
N TYR A 106 -9.95 2.91 0.68
CA TYR A 106 -10.83 2.54 -0.43
C TYR A 106 -10.09 1.70 -1.50
N LYS A 107 -10.81 0.75 -2.08
CA LYS A 107 -10.33 -0.08 -3.19
C LYS A 107 -10.35 0.73 -4.48
N ILE A 108 -9.32 0.59 -5.30
CA ILE A 108 -9.25 1.25 -6.61
C ILE A 108 -9.26 0.27 -7.79
N GLY A 109 -9.00 -1.01 -7.54
CA GLY A 109 -9.13 -2.05 -8.56
C GLY A 109 -8.32 -3.28 -8.18
N ASP A 110 -7.98 -4.06 -9.20
CA ASP A 110 -7.34 -5.36 -9.05
C ASP A 110 -6.18 -5.48 -10.03
N MET A 111 -5.08 -6.07 -9.58
CA MET A 111 -3.98 -6.47 -10.47
C MET A 111 -4.41 -7.66 -11.32
N THR A 112 -3.97 -7.66 -12.58
CA THR A 112 -4.15 -8.80 -13.48
C THR A 112 -3.51 -10.06 -12.88
N GLU A 113 -4.07 -11.22 -13.20
CA GLU A 113 -3.54 -12.48 -12.68
C GLU A 113 -2.12 -12.76 -13.14
N SER A 114 -1.82 -12.44 -14.40
CA SER A 114 -0.49 -12.58 -14.98
C SER A 114 0.55 -11.73 -14.26
N ASP A 115 0.26 -10.45 -14.00
CA ASP A 115 1.18 -9.57 -13.25
C ASP A 115 1.30 -10.00 -11.79
N PHE A 116 0.21 -10.46 -11.19
CA PHE A 116 0.23 -10.96 -9.82
C PHE A 116 1.10 -12.21 -9.64
N LEU A 117 1.06 -13.13 -10.60
CA LEU A 117 1.93 -14.30 -10.61
C LEU A 117 3.40 -13.92 -10.83
N ARG A 118 3.67 -12.88 -11.62
CA ARG A 118 5.03 -12.37 -11.86
C ARG A 118 5.61 -11.69 -10.62
N ILE A 119 4.85 -10.81 -9.97
CA ILE A 119 5.34 -10.09 -8.78
C ILE A 119 5.63 -11.04 -7.60
N LYS A 120 4.87 -12.14 -7.47
CA LYS A 120 5.12 -13.17 -6.44
C LYS A 120 6.37 -14.01 -6.67
N LYS A 121 6.91 -14.02 -7.89
CA LYS A 121 8.11 -14.78 -8.28
C LYS A 121 9.38 -13.94 -8.27
N THR A 122 9.24 -12.61 -8.12
CA THR A 122 10.37 -11.68 -8.05
C THR A 122 10.92 -11.65 -6.64
#